data_AF-A0A9Q1MXP1-F1
#
_entry.id   AF-A0A9Q1MXP1-F1
#
_cell.length_a   1.000
_cell.length_b   1.000
_cell.length_c   1.000
_cell.angle_alpha   90.00
_cell.angle_beta   90.00
_cell.angle_gamma   90.00
#
_symmetry.space_group_name_H-M   'P 1'
#
loop_
_entity.id
_entity.type
_entity.pdbx_description
1 polymer ?
#
loop_
_entity_poly.entity_id
_entity_poly.type
_entity_poly.pdbx_seq_one_letter_code
_entity_poly.pdbx_strand_id
1 'polypeptide(L)'
;MLVGGFEKVYEIGQEIVTRCALAVNGKLKVDYQGVEIYLDRPWRRETMHNLSSIEACSSVGHLLNEVFEMVVEPKLLQPTFVLDYPIEISPLAKPHRRHSSLTVRFELFICGRKMANAFSELTDPLDQKRRLEEQVRQHNEKTEASGLNKEQENKDDDDDSYEVTLDEDFLTAMEYGMPPASGMGLGIDRLVMLLTDSASIREVIAFPVLKIQQ
;
A
#
# COMPACT_ATOMS: atom_id res chain seq x y z
N MET A 1 -1.10 38.38 -24.82
CA MET A 1 -1.65 38.31 -23.44
C MET A 1 -3.00 37.62 -23.56
N LEU A 2 -3.12 36.35 -23.14
CA LEU A 2 -4.40 35.65 -23.17
C LEU A 2 -5.32 36.28 -22.12
N VAL A 3 -6.45 36.84 -22.53
CA VAL A 3 -7.47 37.37 -21.62
C VAL A 3 -8.43 36.23 -21.29
N GLY A 4 -8.20 35.56 -20.16
CA GLY A 4 -8.98 34.41 -19.69
C GLY A 4 -8.41 33.79 -18.43
N GLY A 5 -9.28 33.22 -17.57
CA GLY A 5 -8.84 32.49 -16.37
C GLY A 5 -8.08 31.20 -16.69
N PHE A 6 -7.47 30.60 -15.67
CA PHE A 6 -6.62 29.40 -15.78
C PHE A 6 -7.30 28.23 -16.51
N GLU A 7 -8.62 28.13 -16.40
CA GLU A 7 -9.47 27.17 -17.12
C GLU A 7 -9.32 27.22 -18.64
N LYS A 8 -9.26 28.42 -19.22
CA LYS A 8 -9.06 28.59 -20.67
C LYS A 8 -7.68 28.11 -21.11
N VAL A 9 -6.67 28.18 -20.25
CA VAL A 9 -5.33 27.70 -20.57
C VAL A 9 -5.33 26.17 -20.69
N TYR A 10 -6.05 25.47 -19.83
CA TYR A 10 -6.23 24.01 -19.94
C TYR A 10 -6.98 23.61 -21.21
N GLU A 11 -8.03 24.33 -21.57
CA GLU A 11 -8.80 24.05 -22.79
C GLU A 11 -7.95 24.26 -24.04
N ILE A 12 -7.20 25.36 -24.10
CA ILE A 12 -6.28 25.67 -25.20
C ILE A 12 -5.18 24.60 -25.30
N GLY A 13 -4.57 24.22 -24.18
CA GLY A 13 -3.53 23.19 -24.15
C GLY A 13 -4.02 21.85 -24.70
N GLN A 14 -5.19 21.40 -24.25
CA GLN A 14 -5.83 20.20 -24.77
C GLN A 14 -6.14 20.34 -26.26
N GLU A 15 -6.72 21.47 -26.70
CA GLU A 15 -7.07 21.68 -28.10
C GLU A 15 -5.85 21.67 -29.03
N ILE A 16 -4.76 22.34 -28.66
CA ILE A 16 -3.53 22.37 -29.46
C ILE A 16 -3.03 20.95 -29.72
N VAL A 17 -2.91 20.14 -28.68
CA VAL A 17 -2.37 18.78 -28.80
C VAL A 17 -3.30 17.87 -29.59
N THR A 18 -4.61 17.90 -29.31
CA THR A 18 -5.62 17.12 -30.06
C THR A 18 -5.62 17.50 -31.55
N ARG A 19 -5.51 18.80 -31.88
CA ARG A 19 -5.43 19.28 -33.27
C ARG A 19 -4.15 18.86 -33.96
N CYS A 20 -3.01 18.95 -33.28
CA CYS A 20 -1.72 18.48 -33.80
C CYS A 20 -1.75 16.98 -34.09
N ALA A 21 -2.28 16.17 -33.16
CA ALA A 21 -2.41 14.72 -33.36
C ALA A 21 -3.31 14.37 -34.55
N LEU A 22 -4.44 15.06 -34.72
CA LEU A 22 -5.29 14.88 -35.90
C LEU A 22 -4.60 15.32 -37.20
N ALA A 23 -3.87 16.43 -37.18
CA ALA A 23 -3.20 16.95 -38.37
C ALA A 23 -2.04 16.06 -38.83
N VAL A 24 -1.27 15.49 -37.90
CA VAL A 24 -0.08 14.69 -38.21
C VAL A 24 -0.42 13.20 -38.39
N ASN A 25 -1.25 12.65 -37.51
CA ASN A 25 -1.51 11.21 -37.44
C ASN A 25 -2.90 10.83 -37.96
N GLY A 26 -3.81 11.78 -38.19
CA GLY A 26 -5.18 11.52 -38.63
C GLY A 26 -6.07 10.86 -37.56
N LYS A 27 -5.54 10.64 -36.35
CA LYS A 27 -6.21 9.94 -35.24
C LYS A 27 -5.73 10.46 -33.90
N LEU A 28 -6.54 10.28 -32.86
CA LEU A 28 -6.23 10.69 -31.49
C LEU A 28 -5.63 9.57 -30.63
N LYS A 29 -5.60 8.36 -31.16
CA LYS A 29 -4.91 7.21 -30.56
C LYS A 29 -3.52 7.08 -31.17
N VAL A 30 -2.49 7.29 -30.36
CA VAL A 30 -1.08 7.19 -30.78
C VAL A 30 -0.37 6.12 -29.98
N ASP A 31 0.53 5.38 -30.62
CA ASP A 31 1.46 4.50 -29.92
C ASP A 31 2.74 5.28 -29.65
N TYR A 32 3.15 5.32 -28.39
CA TYR A 32 4.40 5.96 -27.99
C TYR A 32 5.13 5.04 -27.01
N GLN A 33 6.30 4.53 -27.43
CA GLN A 33 7.13 3.61 -26.64
C GLN A 33 6.38 2.33 -26.21
N GLY A 34 5.47 1.81 -27.05
CA GLY A 34 4.68 0.62 -26.74
C GLY A 34 3.52 0.87 -25.78
N VAL A 35 3.21 2.13 -25.48
CA VAL A 35 2.04 2.53 -24.69
C VAL A 35 1.04 3.22 -25.62
N GLU A 36 -0.21 2.76 -25.57
CA GLU A 36 -1.31 3.42 -26.28
C GLU A 36 -1.77 4.66 -25.53
N ILE A 37 -1.58 5.82 -26.14
CA ILE A 37 -1.99 7.13 -25.59
C ILE A 37 -3.25 7.61 -26.31
N TYR A 38 -4.24 7.99 -25.50
CA TYR A 38 -5.55 8.47 -25.92
C TYR A 38 -5.63 9.98 -25.70
N LEU A 39 -5.70 10.76 -26.79
CA LEU A 39 -5.68 12.22 -26.78
C LEU A 39 -7.08 12.85 -26.92
N ASP A 40 -8.13 12.05 -26.79
CA ASP A 40 -9.50 12.54 -26.67
C ASP A 40 -9.71 13.35 -25.38
N ARG A 41 -10.60 14.33 -25.46
CA ARG A 41 -10.90 15.28 -24.38
C ARG A 41 -12.23 14.89 -23.72
N PRO A 42 -12.44 15.21 -22.43
CA PRO A 42 -11.58 15.99 -21.54
C PRO A 42 -10.48 15.16 -20.87
N TRP A 43 -9.30 15.76 -20.66
CA TRP A 43 -8.22 15.11 -19.90
C TRP A 43 -8.42 15.24 -18.39
N ARG A 44 -7.95 14.22 -17.66
CA ARG A 44 -7.95 14.19 -16.19
C ARG A 44 -7.25 15.44 -15.62
N ARG A 45 -7.89 16.09 -14.65
CA ARG A 45 -7.33 17.21 -13.89
C ARG A 45 -7.22 16.79 -12.44
N GLU A 46 -6.01 16.86 -11.90
CA GLU A 46 -5.74 16.56 -10.50
C GLU A 46 -4.78 17.60 -9.93
N THR A 47 -4.87 17.81 -8.63
CA THR A 47 -3.89 18.62 -7.91
C THR A 47 -2.70 17.75 -7.51
N MET A 48 -1.51 18.35 -7.38
CA MET A 48 -0.35 17.65 -6.80
C MET A 48 -0.66 17.09 -5.41
N HIS A 49 -1.49 17.80 -4.65
CA HIS A 49 -1.97 17.40 -3.33
C HIS A 49 -2.78 16.08 -3.39
N ASN A 50 -3.72 15.95 -4.34
CA ASN A 50 -4.50 14.73 -4.51
C ASN A 50 -3.69 13.54 -5.05
N LEU A 51 -2.54 13.81 -5.67
CA LEU A 51 -1.67 12.78 -6.26
C LEU A 51 -0.62 12.24 -5.29
N SER A 52 -0.48 12.82 -4.09
CA SER A 52 0.48 12.38 -3.08
C SER A 52 -0.21 11.78 -1.85
N SER A 53 0.05 10.51 -1.54
CA SER A 53 -0.49 9.80 -0.37
C SER A 53 0.03 10.32 0.99
N ILE A 54 0.96 11.28 0.96
CA ILE A 54 1.78 11.73 2.10
C ILE A 54 0.95 12.48 3.16
N GLU A 55 -0.07 13.25 2.76
CA GLU A 55 -0.90 14.02 3.71
C GLU A 55 -1.95 13.17 4.44
N ALA A 56 -2.25 11.97 3.93
CA ALA A 56 -3.16 11.02 4.60
C ALA A 56 -2.49 10.24 5.75
N CYS A 57 -1.19 10.44 5.97
CA CYS A 57 -0.45 9.75 7.03
C CYS A 57 -0.90 10.23 8.41
N SER A 58 -1.39 9.31 9.24
CA SER A 58 -1.85 9.61 10.60
C SER A 58 -0.71 9.86 11.60
N SER A 59 0.54 9.52 11.25
CA SER A 59 1.69 9.67 12.12
C SER A 59 3.03 9.75 11.36
N VAL A 60 4.10 10.10 12.08
CA VAL A 60 5.47 10.19 11.51
C VAL A 60 5.98 8.83 11.04
N GLY A 61 5.64 7.75 11.74
CA GLY A 61 5.97 6.38 11.36
C GLY A 61 5.26 5.93 10.08
N HIS A 62 3.98 6.29 9.90
CA HIS A 62 3.26 6.06 8.64
C HIS A 62 3.91 6.83 7.49
N LEU A 63 4.23 8.11 7.71
CA LEU A 63 4.94 8.93 6.73
C LEU A 63 6.31 8.32 6.35
N LEU A 64 7.08 7.87 7.34
CA LEU A 64 8.37 7.23 7.09
C LEU A 64 8.22 5.96 6.25
N ASN A 65 7.19 5.15 6.54
CA ASN A 65 6.89 3.94 5.79
C ASN A 65 6.53 4.23 4.33
N GLU A 66 5.60 5.17 4.10
CA GLU A 66 5.22 5.60 2.75
C GLU A 66 6.43 6.08 1.94
N VAL A 67 7.28 6.92 2.55
CA VAL A 67 8.50 7.39 1.89
C VAL A 67 9.48 6.24 1.64
N PHE A 68 9.61 5.30 2.57
CA PHE A 68 10.45 4.12 2.41
C PHE A 68 9.97 3.26 1.23
N GLU A 69 8.67 2.93 1.16
CA GLU A 69 8.08 2.11 0.10
C GLU A 69 8.21 2.78 -1.28
N MET A 70 8.02 4.11 -1.35
CA MET A 70 8.15 4.83 -2.62
C MET A 70 9.60 4.99 -3.09
N VAL A 71 10.54 5.25 -2.17
CA VAL A 71 11.87 5.78 -2.52
C VAL A 71 13.00 4.77 -2.29
N VAL A 72 12.88 3.93 -1.28
CA VAL A 72 13.95 3.03 -0.83
C VAL A 72 13.69 1.60 -1.29
N GLU A 73 12.47 1.07 -1.08
CA GLU A 73 12.13 -0.32 -1.41
C GLU A 73 12.51 -0.71 -2.85
N PRO A 74 12.19 0.06 -3.92
CA PRO A 74 12.54 -0.33 -5.30
C PRO A 74 14.04 -0.43 -5.57
N LYS A 75 14.88 0.13 -4.68
CA LYS A 75 16.35 0.12 -4.80
C LYS A 75 17.01 -1.05 -4.07
N LEU A 76 16.25 -1.80 -3.25
CA LEU A 76 16.76 -2.95 -2.48
C LEU A 76 16.83 -4.20 -3.37
N LEU A 77 17.78 -4.19 -4.32
CA LEU A 77 17.92 -5.27 -5.31
C LEU A 77 18.53 -6.54 -4.71
N GLN A 78 19.57 -6.40 -3.88
CA GLN A 78 20.21 -7.52 -3.19
C GLN A 78 19.47 -7.86 -1.89
N PRO A 79 19.59 -9.10 -1.38
CA PRO A 79 18.99 -9.47 -0.09
C PRO A 79 19.38 -8.51 1.03
N THR A 80 18.38 -7.79 1.53
CA THR A 80 18.57 -6.75 2.53
C THR A 80 17.54 -6.90 3.64
N PHE A 81 18.01 -7.04 4.88
CA PHE A 81 17.16 -6.94 6.06
C PHE A 81 17.04 -5.46 6.45
N VAL A 82 15.81 -4.95 6.45
CA VAL A 82 15.48 -3.65 7.01
C VAL A 82 14.99 -3.91 8.43
N LEU A 83 15.58 -3.22 9.42
CA LEU A 83 15.36 -3.46 10.84
C LEU A 83 14.68 -2.25 11.50
N ASP A 84 14.13 -2.47 12.69
CA ASP A 84 13.67 -1.46 13.62
C ASP A 84 12.58 -0.53 13.07
N TYR A 85 11.40 -1.10 12.84
CA TYR A 85 10.24 -0.37 12.32
C TYR A 85 9.56 0.49 13.40
N PRO A 86 8.97 1.64 13.02
CA PRO A 86 8.17 2.46 13.93
C PRO A 86 7.05 1.67 14.62
N ILE A 87 6.81 2.01 15.89
CA ILE A 87 5.77 1.37 16.72
C ILE A 87 4.36 1.56 16.17
N GLU A 88 4.12 2.69 15.52
CA GLU A 88 2.82 3.10 14.97
C GLU A 88 2.35 2.17 13.83
N ILE A 89 3.29 1.54 13.11
CA ILE A 89 3.00 0.60 12.01
C ILE A 89 3.31 -0.86 12.38
N SER A 90 3.60 -1.12 13.65
CA SER A 90 4.07 -2.43 14.16
C SER A 90 3.26 -2.84 15.39
N PRO A 91 1.93 -3.05 15.24
CA PRO A 91 0.99 -3.25 16.35
C PRO A 91 1.34 -4.45 17.23
N LEU A 92 1.80 -5.56 16.62
CA LEU A 92 2.09 -6.82 17.29
C LEU A 92 3.57 -6.96 17.71
N ALA A 93 4.42 -6.00 17.33
CA ALA A 93 5.84 -6.10 17.58
C ALA A 93 6.22 -5.50 18.94
N LYS A 94 7.12 -6.20 19.62
CA LYS A 94 7.70 -5.78 20.89
C LYS A 94 8.46 -4.45 20.75
N PRO A 95 8.29 -3.48 21.68
CA PRO A 95 9.08 -2.25 21.69
C PRO A 95 10.59 -2.51 21.74
N HIS A 96 11.36 -1.67 21.03
CA HIS A 96 12.81 -1.74 21.04
C HIS A 96 13.37 -1.26 22.39
N ARG A 97 14.35 -1.98 22.95
CA ARG A 97 14.87 -1.75 24.31
C ARG A 97 15.52 -0.38 24.51
N ARG A 98 16.10 0.19 23.44
CA ARG A 98 16.86 1.46 23.49
C ARG A 98 16.14 2.63 22.82
N HIS A 99 15.14 2.36 21.99
CA HIS A 99 14.49 3.35 21.14
C HIS A 99 12.98 3.16 21.26
N SER A 100 12.35 3.96 22.12
CA SER A 100 10.93 3.78 22.48
C SER A 100 9.95 3.99 21.33
N SER A 101 10.37 4.67 20.26
CA SER A 101 9.55 4.88 19.04
C SER A 101 9.64 3.73 18.04
N LEU A 102 10.54 2.75 18.27
CA LEU A 102 10.80 1.64 17.34
C LEU A 102 10.42 0.30 17.99
N THR A 103 10.33 -0.72 17.15
CA THR A 103 10.02 -2.10 17.54
C THR A 103 11.10 -3.05 17.08
N VAL A 104 11.20 -4.21 17.72
CA VAL A 104 12.10 -5.28 17.29
C VAL A 104 11.43 -6.06 16.16
N ARG A 105 11.42 -5.46 14.97
CA ARG A 105 10.84 -5.98 13.72
C ARG A 105 11.85 -5.87 12.59
N PHE A 106 11.82 -6.81 11.66
CA PHE A 106 12.49 -6.69 10.39
C PHE A 106 11.64 -7.18 9.22
N GLU A 107 11.95 -6.66 8.04
CA GLU A 107 11.48 -7.23 6.78
C GLU A 107 12.68 -7.55 5.88
N LEU A 108 12.56 -8.62 5.11
CA LEU A 108 13.54 -9.01 4.09
C LEU A 108 13.08 -8.52 2.73
N PHE A 109 13.93 -7.80 2.02
CA PHE A 109 13.70 -7.38 0.64
C PHE A 109 14.70 -8.04 -0.31
N ILE A 110 14.22 -8.51 -1.46
CA ILE A 110 15.03 -9.01 -2.58
C ILE A 110 14.39 -8.49 -3.87
N CYS A 111 15.20 -8.01 -4.83
CA CYS A 111 14.72 -7.46 -6.10
C CYS A 111 13.64 -6.37 -5.94
N GLY A 112 13.77 -5.53 -4.91
CA GLY A 112 12.84 -4.46 -4.59
C GLY A 112 11.43 -4.93 -4.19
N ARG A 113 11.33 -6.15 -3.63
CA ARG A 113 10.07 -6.74 -3.16
C ARG A 113 10.25 -7.31 -1.77
N LYS A 114 9.23 -7.11 -0.91
CA LYS A 114 9.17 -7.76 0.39
C LYS A 114 9.02 -9.28 0.27
N MET A 115 9.96 -10.01 0.85
CA MET A 115 10.04 -11.47 0.89
C MET A 115 9.58 -12.04 2.22
N ALA A 116 9.91 -11.39 3.34
CA ALA A 116 9.53 -11.84 4.67
C ALA A 116 9.28 -10.66 5.60
N ASN A 117 8.47 -10.90 6.64
CA ASN A 117 8.27 -10.00 7.77
C ASN A 117 8.44 -10.82 9.06
N ALA A 118 9.15 -10.28 10.04
CA ALA A 118 9.42 -10.97 11.29
C ALA A 118 9.56 -9.98 12.44
N PHE A 119 9.20 -10.39 13.65
CA PHE A 119 9.33 -9.55 14.84
C PHE A 119 9.42 -10.38 16.11
N SER A 120 9.98 -9.78 17.15
CA SER A 120 9.76 -10.27 18.51
C SER A 120 8.32 -9.97 18.91
N GLU A 121 7.59 -10.98 19.34
CA GLU A 121 6.17 -10.86 19.69
C GLU A 121 5.97 -9.93 20.89
N LEU A 122 4.95 -9.09 20.81
CA LEU A 122 4.46 -8.34 21.97
C LEU A 122 3.75 -9.32 22.91
N THR A 123 4.33 -9.54 24.09
CA THR A 123 3.80 -10.47 25.09
C THR A 123 3.09 -9.77 26.25
N ASP A 124 2.98 -8.45 26.22
CA ASP A 124 2.29 -7.66 27.25
C ASP A 124 0.80 -7.51 26.86
N PRO A 125 -0.13 -8.18 27.57
CA PRO A 125 -1.54 -8.17 27.20
C PRO A 125 -2.18 -6.77 27.33
N LEU A 126 -1.69 -5.93 28.25
CA LEU A 126 -2.22 -4.58 28.43
C LEU A 126 -1.79 -3.66 27.29
N ASP A 127 -0.52 -3.74 26.87
CA ASP A 127 -0.03 -3.00 25.71
C ASP A 127 -0.71 -3.50 24.43
N GLN A 128 -0.85 -4.82 24.27
CA GLN A 128 -1.51 -5.42 23.12
C GLN A 128 -2.97 -4.97 23.01
N LYS A 129 -3.73 -4.99 24.11
CA LYS A 129 -5.12 -4.51 24.15
C LYS A 129 -5.23 -3.06 23.69
N ARG A 130 -4.42 -2.17 24.27
CA ARG A 130 -4.40 -0.74 23.90
C ARG A 130 -4.15 -0.53 22.40
N ARG A 131 -3.23 -1.30 21.81
CA ARG A 131 -2.89 -1.19 20.38
C ARG A 131 -4.01 -1.71 19.48
N LEU A 132 -4.64 -2.82 19.85
CA LEU A 132 -5.78 -3.36 19.10
C LEU A 132 -6.99 -2.43 19.17
N GLU A 133 -7.28 -1.86 20.34
CA GLU A 133 -8.34 -0.84 20.50
C GLU A 133 -8.10 0.39 19.62
N GLU A 134 -6.84 0.85 19.53
CA GLU A 134 -6.44 1.93 18.63
C GLU A 134 -6.65 1.58 17.15
N GLN A 135 -6.29 0.35 16.74
CA GLN A 135 -6.50 -0.12 15.37
C GLN A 135 -7.98 -0.22 15.01
N VAL A 136 -8.80 -0.76 15.90
CA VAL A 136 -10.26 -0.83 15.73
C VAL A 136 -10.83 0.58 15.56
N ARG A 137 -10.40 1.54 16.39
CA ARG A 137 -10.84 2.93 16.29
C ARG A 137 -10.47 3.55 14.93
N GLN A 138 -9.20 3.41 14.52
CA GLN A 138 -8.73 3.96 13.24
C GLN A 138 -9.43 3.32 12.03
N HIS A 139 -9.69 2.02 12.07
CA HIS A 139 -10.45 1.33 11.02
C HIS A 139 -11.89 1.87 10.94
N ASN A 140 -12.60 1.94 12.07
CA ASN A 140 -13.97 2.44 12.11
C ASN A 140 -14.07 3.90 11.64
N GLU A 141 -13.15 4.77 12.06
CA GLU A 141 -13.08 6.17 11.61
C GLU A 141 -12.86 6.27 10.08
N LYS A 142 -12.00 5.42 9.50
CA LYS A 142 -11.79 5.37 8.05
C LYS A 142 -13.03 4.91 7.30
N THR A 143 -13.70 3.86 7.79
CA THR A 143 -14.93 3.31 7.18
C THR A 143 -16.09 4.31 7.24
N GLU A 144 -16.20 5.10 8.32
CA GLU A 144 -17.20 6.17 8.42
C GLU A 144 -16.88 7.35 7.48
N ALA A 145 -15.59 7.74 7.37
CA ALA A 145 -15.16 8.85 6.54
C ALA A 145 -15.23 8.56 5.03
N SER A 146 -15.08 7.31 4.62
CA SER A 146 -15.17 6.89 3.22
C SER A 146 -16.60 6.86 2.68
N GLY A 147 -17.63 6.97 3.54
CA GLY A 147 -19.04 7.00 3.14
C GLY A 147 -19.49 5.75 2.38
N LEU A 148 -18.72 4.66 2.48
CA LEU A 148 -18.98 3.41 1.78
C LEU A 148 -20.19 2.75 2.44
N ASN A 149 -21.32 2.76 1.72
CA ASN A 149 -22.39 1.82 2.00
C ASN A 149 -21.80 0.43 1.84
N LYS A 150 -21.88 -0.39 2.90
CA LYS A 150 -21.41 -1.80 2.98
C LYS A 150 -21.88 -2.74 1.85
N GLU A 151 -22.67 -2.25 0.89
CA GLU A 151 -23.32 -3.02 -0.17
C GLU A 151 -22.67 -2.84 -1.55
N GLN A 152 -21.69 -1.95 -1.74
CA GLN A 152 -21.18 -1.63 -3.08
C GLN A 152 -19.68 -1.36 -3.14
N GLU A 153 -18.88 -2.31 -2.65
CA GLU A 153 -17.46 -2.37 -2.97
C GLU A 153 -17.20 -3.47 -4.00
N ASN A 154 -16.49 -3.08 -5.06
CA ASN A 154 -15.90 -4.03 -5.99
C ASN A 154 -14.94 -4.93 -5.19
N LYS A 155 -15.17 -6.24 -5.23
CA LYS A 155 -14.43 -7.33 -4.57
C LYS A 155 -12.95 -7.47 -4.98
N ASP A 156 -12.32 -6.41 -5.49
CA ASP A 156 -10.97 -6.45 -6.04
C ASP A 156 -9.91 -5.85 -5.09
N ASP A 157 -10.28 -5.12 -4.03
CA ASP A 157 -9.38 -4.69 -2.94
C ASP A 157 -9.87 -5.28 -1.60
N ASP A 158 -9.40 -6.50 -1.31
CA ASP A 158 -9.62 -7.22 -0.05
C ASP A 158 -8.71 -6.63 1.04
N ASP A 159 -9.23 -5.76 1.93
CA ASP A 159 -8.79 -5.67 3.34
C ASP A 159 -9.75 -4.88 4.26
N ASP A 160 -10.64 -4.04 3.73
CA ASP A 160 -11.41 -3.09 4.58
C ASP A 160 -12.88 -3.48 4.83
N SER A 161 -13.34 -4.65 4.38
CA SER A 161 -14.78 -4.99 4.37
C SER A 161 -15.32 -5.75 5.60
N TYR A 162 -14.46 -6.14 6.54
CA TYR A 162 -14.86 -6.85 7.75
C TYR A 162 -14.88 -5.94 8.98
N GLU A 163 -15.85 -6.17 9.87
CA GLU A 163 -15.89 -5.48 11.16
C GLU A 163 -14.66 -5.89 11.98
N VAL A 164 -13.70 -4.99 12.09
CA VAL A 164 -12.54 -5.20 12.96
C VAL A 164 -13.03 -5.05 14.40
N THR A 165 -13.21 -6.19 15.07
CA THR A 165 -13.56 -6.24 16.49
C THR A 165 -12.33 -6.65 17.31
N LEU A 166 -12.34 -6.28 18.59
CA LEU A 166 -11.27 -6.67 19.50
C LEU A 166 -11.33 -8.19 19.75
N ASP A 167 -10.23 -8.88 19.49
CA ASP A 167 -10.11 -10.32 19.79
C ASP A 167 -9.83 -10.53 21.29
N GLU A 168 -10.91 -10.62 22.06
CA GLU A 168 -10.85 -10.83 23.52
C GLU A 168 -10.33 -12.23 23.88
N ASP A 169 -10.50 -13.23 23.01
CA ASP A 169 -9.99 -14.60 23.24
C ASP A 169 -8.46 -14.63 23.11
N PHE A 170 -7.91 -13.92 22.10
CA PHE A 170 -6.48 -13.74 21.96
C PHE A 170 -5.86 -13.01 23.16
N LEU A 171 -6.49 -11.92 23.62
CA LEU A 171 -6.03 -11.19 24.81
C LEU A 171 -6.07 -12.07 26.06
N THR A 172 -7.17 -12.78 26.26
CA THR A 172 -7.33 -13.73 27.37
C THR A 172 -6.26 -14.82 27.32
N ALA A 173 -5.95 -15.36 26.15
CA ALA A 173 -4.88 -16.33 25.96
C ALA A 173 -3.50 -15.76 26.34
N MET A 174 -3.22 -14.51 26.01
CA MET A 174 -1.97 -13.84 26.39
C MET A 174 -1.85 -13.63 27.91
N GLU A 175 -2.97 -13.31 28.59
CA GLU A 175 -3.02 -13.13 30.05
C GLU A 175 -2.67 -14.39 30.84
N TYR A 176 -2.96 -15.59 30.29
CA TYR A 176 -2.51 -16.86 30.88
C TYR A 176 -0.99 -17.03 30.89
N GLY A 177 -0.26 -16.25 30.07
CA GLY A 177 1.19 -16.21 30.05
C GLY A 177 1.75 -16.61 28.69
N MET A 178 1.87 -15.65 27.79
CA MET A 178 2.61 -15.81 26.54
C MET A 178 4.13 -15.78 26.80
N PRO A 179 4.89 -16.84 26.49
CA PRO A 179 6.34 -16.83 26.64
C PRO A 179 6.98 -15.86 25.63
N PRO A 180 8.22 -15.37 25.88
CA PRO A 180 8.97 -14.63 24.87
C PRO A 180 9.08 -15.43 23.57
N ALA A 181 8.53 -14.87 22.49
CA ALA A 181 8.45 -15.53 21.19
C ALA A 181 8.90 -14.60 20.06
N SER A 182 9.10 -15.18 18.88
CA SER A 182 9.35 -14.43 17.65
C SER A 182 8.65 -15.14 16.49
N GLY A 183 7.93 -14.37 15.69
CA GLY A 183 7.24 -14.84 14.50
C GLY A 183 7.97 -14.44 13.23
N MET A 184 7.78 -15.22 12.17
CA MET A 184 8.19 -14.86 10.81
C MET A 184 7.16 -15.36 9.81
N GLY A 185 6.69 -14.45 8.96
CA GLY A 185 5.95 -14.76 7.75
C GLY A 185 6.87 -14.68 6.53
N LEU A 186 6.95 -15.76 5.75
CA LEU A 186 7.73 -15.84 4.50
C LEU A 186 6.77 -15.98 3.33
N GLY A 187 6.90 -15.10 2.33
CA GLY A 187 6.13 -15.16 1.09
C GLY A 187 6.63 -16.30 0.20
N ILE A 188 6.03 -17.49 0.33
CA ILE A 188 6.43 -18.69 -0.41
C ILE A 188 6.30 -18.48 -1.92
N ASP A 189 5.21 -17.89 -2.41
CA ASP A 189 5.04 -17.66 -3.84
C ASP A 189 6.13 -16.75 -4.41
N ARG A 190 6.48 -15.67 -3.68
CA ARG A 190 7.56 -14.75 -4.10
C ARG A 190 8.92 -15.44 -4.07
N LEU A 191 9.15 -16.32 -3.09
CA LEU A 191 10.37 -17.13 -3.06
C LEU A 191 10.44 -18.07 -4.26
N VAL A 192 9.35 -18.76 -4.59
CA VAL A 192 9.29 -19.61 -5.79
C VAL A 192 9.54 -18.78 -7.04
N MET A 193 8.88 -17.63 -7.20
CA MET A 193 9.09 -16.72 -8.33
C MET A 193 10.56 -16.35 -8.53
N LEU A 194 11.25 -16.01 -7.44
CA LEU A 194 12.68 -15.68 -7.47
C LEU A 194 13.53 -16.89 -7.92
N LEU A 195 13.22 -18.09 -7.42
CA LEU A 195 13.98 -19.31 -7.71
C LEU A 195 13.70 -19.89 -9.11
N THR A 196 12.52 -19.62 -9.66
CA THR A 196 12.08 -20.11 -10.98
C THR A 196 12.17 -19.08 -12.10
N ASP A 197 12.71 -17.89 -11.81
CA ASP A 197 12.78 -16.75 -12.74
C ASP A 197 11.40 -16.38 -13.34
N SER A 198 10.38 -16.42 -12.49
CA SER A 198 8.99 -16.12 -12.88
C SER A 198 8.64 -14.67 -12.58
N ALA A 199 8.20 -13.93 -13.59
CA ALA A 199 7.90 -12.50 -13.46
C ALA A 199 6.53 -12.23 -12.83
N SER A 200 5.64 -13.23 -12.82
CA SER A 200 4.26 -13.12 -12.33
C SER A 200 3.93 -14.19 -11.31
N ILE A 201 3.20 -13.82 -10.25
CA ILE A 201 2.74 -14.76 -9.22
C ILE A 201 1.80 -15.85 -9.80
N ARG A 202 1.13 -15.55 -10.92
CA ARG A 202 0.25 -16.50 -11.61
C ARG A 202 1.00 -17.67 -12.24
N GLU A 203 2.30 -17.54 -12.45
CA GLU A 203 3.15 -18.59 -13.02
C GLU A 203 3.58 -19.62 -11.97
N VAL A 204 3.50 -19.26 -10.68
CA VAL A 204 3.91 -20.13 -9.57
C VAL A 204 2.74 -20.71 -8.77
N ILE A 205 1.51 -20.23 -9.04
CA ILE A 205 0.27 -20.76 -8.46
C ILE A 205 -0.41 -21.66 -9.47
N ALA A 206 -0.71 -22.91 -9.09
CA ALA A 206 -1.31 -23.90 -9.99
C ALA A 206 -2.68 -23.48 -10.57
N PHE A 207 -3.49 -22.79 -9.76
CA PHE A 207 -4.83 -22.31 -10.14
C PHE A 207 -5.01 -20.85 -9.69
N PRO A 208 -4.47 -19.87 -10.43
CA PRO A 208 -4.57 -18.47 -10.04
C PRO A 208 -6.01 -17.97 -10.20
N VAL A 209 -6.42 -17.03 -9.35
CA VAL A 209 -7.72 -16.34 -9.50
C VAL A 209 -7.70 -15.55 -10.81
N LEU A 210 -8.67 -15.84 -11.68
CA LEU A 210 -8.85 -15.16 -12.95
C LEU A 210 -10.01 -14.15 -12.83
N LYS A 211 -9.86 -12.97 -13.43
CA LYS A 211 -10.98 -12.03 -13.55
C LYS A 211 -12.04 -12.66 -14.46
N ILE A 212 -13.28 -12.68 -13.97
CA ILE A 212 -14.45 -13.06 -14.77
C ILE A 212 -14.66 -11.95 -15.80
N GLN A 213 -14.49 -12.25 -17.09
CA GLN A 213 -14.88 -11.32 -18.15
C GLN A 213 -16.41 -11.27 -18.19
N GLN A 214 -16.98 -10.14 -17.78
CA GLN A 214 -18.38 -9.78 -18.05
C GLN A 214 -18.45 -8.95 -19.33
#